data_AF-Q799T4-F1
#
_entry.id   AF-Q799T4-F1
#
_cell.length_a   1.000
_cell.length_b   1.000
_cell.length_c   1.000
_cell.angle_alpha   90.00
_cell.angle_beta   90.00
_cell.angle_gamma   90.00
#
_symmetry.space_group_name_H-M   'P 1'
#
loop_
_entity.id
_entity.type
_entity.pdbx_description
1 polymer ?
#
loop_
_entity_poly.entity_id
_entity_poly.type
_entity_poly.pdbx_seq_one_letter_code
_entity_poly.pdbx_strand_id
1 'polypeptide(L)'
;PAIATVGLTEQQAKENGYEVKTSVLPLDAVPRALVNRETTGVFKLVADSKTMKVLGAHVVAENAGDVIYAATLAVKFGLTVDDIRETLAPYLTMAEGLKLAALTFDKDISKLSCCAG
;
A
#
# COMPACT_ATOMS: atom_id res chain seq x y z
N PRO A 1 13.96 6.08 -8.11
CA PRO A 1 12.56 5.60 -8.31
C PRO A 1 11.62 6.80 -8.50
N ALA A 2 10.46 6.59 -9.15
CA ALA A 2 9.41 7.60 -9.26
C ALA A 2 8.65 7.73 -7.93
N ILE A 3 7.91 8.83 -7.76
CA ILE A 3 7.08 9.10 -6.59
C ILE A 3 5.65 9.34 -7.07
N ALA A 4 4.68 8.70 -6.41
CA ALA A 4 3.27 8.90 -6.67
C ALA A 4 2.46 8.84 -5.38
N THR A 5 1.44 9.70 -5.26
CA THR A 5 0.59 9.77 -4.07
C THR A 5 -0.87 10.00 -4.44
N VAL A 6 -1.78 9.57 -3.56
CA VAL A 6 -3.21 9.88 -3.65
C VAL A 6 -3.81 9.96 -2.26
N GLY A 7 -4.79 10.85 -2.08
CA GLY A 7 -5.48 11.02 -0.81
C GLY A 7 -4.65 11.78 0.24
N LEU A 8 -4.83 11.43 1.50
CA LEU A 8 -4.25 12.14 2.64
C LEU A 8 -2.92 11.52 3.07
N THR A 9 -1.97 12.39 3.43
CA THR A 9 -0.84 11.99 4.28
C THR A 9 -1.32 11.65 5.69
N GLU A 10 -0.49 10.95 6.47
CA GLU A 10 -0.78 10.67 7.88
C GLU A 10 -1.01 11.96 8.69
N GLN A 11 -0.20 12.99 8.44
CA GLN A 11 -0.33 14.28 9.10
C GLN A 11 -1.66 14.95 8.75
N GLN A 12 -1.98 15.05 7.46
CA GLN A 12 -3.25 15.64 7.00
C GLN A 12 -4.46 14.86 7.52
N ALA A 13 -4.38 13.53 7.58
CA ALA A 13 -5.46 12.72 8.15
C ALA A 13 -5.67 13.02 9.65
N LYS A 14 -4.61 13.16 10.44
CA LYS A 14 -4.71 13.57 11.85
C LYS A 14 -5.26 14.99 11.99
N GLU A 15 -4.81 15.93 11.17
CA GLU A 15 -5.31 17.32 11.14
C GLU A 15 -6.80 17.39 10.79
N ASN A 16 -7.28 16.47 9.94
CA ASN A 16 -8.70 16.32 9.60
C ASN A 16 -9.52 15.55 10.64
N GLY A 17 -8.93 15.19 11.79
CA GLY A 17 -9.63 14.55 12.91
C GLY A 17 -9.84 13.03 12.79
N TYR A 18 -9.17 12.37 11.83
CA TYR A 18 -9.18 10.91 11.78
C TYR A 18 -8.28 10.31 12.86
N GLU A 19 -8.67 9.16 13.41
CA GLU A 19 -7.73 8.29 14.10
C GLU A 19 -7.00 7.47 13.03
N VAL A 20 -5.68 7.54 12.99
CA VAL A 20 -4.91 7.08 11.83
C VAL A 20 -4.10 5.85 12.18
N LYS A 21 -4.24 4.81 11.36
CA LYS A 21 -3.30 3.69 11.29
C LYS A 21 -2.53 3.79 9.97
N THR A 22 -1.25 3.46 10.00
CA THR A 22 -0.43 3.42 8.77
C THR A 22 0.25 2.08 8.63
N SER A 23 0.58 1.77 7.38
CA SER A 23 1.40 0.64 7.02
C SER A 23 2.53 1.13 6.12
N VAL A 24 3.74 0.61 6.35
CA VAL A 24 4.95 0.97 5.60
C VAL A 24 5.64 -0.32 5.19
N LEU A 25 5.67 -0.56 3.88
CA LEU A 25 6.28 -1.74 3.28
C LEU A 25 7.53 -1.32 2.50
N PRO A 26 8.73 -1.70 2.92
CA PRO A 26 9.95 -1.47 2.14
C PRO A 26 9.93 -2.27 0.83
N LEU A 27 10.56 -1.74 -0.22
CA LEU A 27 10.50 -2.36 -1.55
C LEU A 27 11.23 -3.71 -1.63
N ASP A 28 12.15 -4.00 -0.70
CA ASP A 28 12.80 -5.31 -0.60
C ASP A 28 11.84 -6.44 -0.20
N ALA A 29 10.63 -6.11 0.25
CA ALA A 29 9.54 -7.05 0.47
C ALA A 29 8.64 -7.24 -0.76
N VAL A 30 8.87 -6.52 -1.86
CA VAL A 30 8.06 -6.61 -3.09
C VAL A 30 8.73 -7.54 -4.09
N PRO A 31 8.11 -8.68 -4.47
CA PRO A 31 8.73 -9.67 -5.36
C PRO A 31 9.23 -9.08 -6.68
N ARG A 32 8.46 -8.17 -7.29
CA ARG A 32 8.86 -7.48 -8.53
C ARG A 32 10.15 -6.67 -8.40
N ALA A 33 10.33 -6.00 -7.27
CA ALA A 33 11.52 -5.20 -6.98
C ALA A 33 12.76 -6.09 -6.79
N LEU A 34 12.60 -7.22 -6.10
CA LEU A 34 13.65 -8.22 -5.92
C LEU A 34 14.16 -8.76 -7.25
N VAL A 35 13.26 -9.16 -8.16
CA VAL A 35 13.68 -9.66 -9.47
C VAL A 35 14.22 -8.57 -10.40
N ASN A 36 13.86 -7.30 -10.17
CA ASN A 36 14.46 -6.14 -10.86
C ASN A 36 15.84 -5.79 -10.31
N ARG A 37 16.23 -6.32 -9.13
CA ARG A 37 17.43 -5.90 -8.38
C ARG A 37 17.45 -4.40 -8.06
N GLU A 38 16.26 -3.81 -7.93
CA GLU A 38 16.06 -2.42 -7.56
C GLU A 38 15.03 -2.37 -6.44
N THR A 39 15.52 -2.31 -5.21
CA THR A 39 14.72 -2.34 -3.98
C THR A 39 14.68 -0.99 -3.27
N THR A 40 15.17 0.07 -3.91
CA THR A 40 15.09 1.42 -3.34
C THR A 40 13.66 1.92 -3.44
N GLY A 41 12.98 2.03 -2.30
CA GLY A 41 11.62 2.55 -2.30
C GLY A 41 10.77 2.08 -1.13
N VAL A 42 9.50 2.47 -1.18
CA VAL A 42 8.53 2.19 -0.12
C VAL A 42 7.10 2.31 -0.64
N PHE A 43 6.21 1.48 -0.09
CA PHE A 43 4.77 1.67 -0.13
C PHE A 43 4.30 2.11 1.26
N LYS A 44 3.55 3.21 1.33
CA LYS A 44 2.88 3.64 2.56
C LYS A 44 1.38 3.77 2.34
N LEU A 45 0.59 3.07 3.13
CA LEU A 45 -0.86 3.22 3.20
C LEU A 45 -1.25 3.98 4.47
N VAL A 46 -2.29 4.80 4.34
CA VAL A 46 -2.90 5.58 5.43
C VAL A 46 -4.36 5.18 5.49
N ALA A 47 -4.83 4.75 6.66
CA ALA A 47 -6.21 4.33 6.88
C ALA A 47 -6.78 4.94 8.15
N ASP A 48 -8.11 5.11 8.18
CA ASP A 48 -8.85 5.41 9.40
C ASP A 48 -8.88 4.15 10.28
N SER A 49 -8.38 4.23 11.51
CA SER A 49 -8.31 3.09 12.41
C SER A 49 -9.68 2.61 12.89
N LYS A 50 -10.73 3.44 12.79
CA LYS A 50 -12.10 3.04 13.21
C LYS A 50 -12.81 2.23 12.15
N THR A 51 -12.66 2.64 10.90
CA THR A 51 -13.43 2.08 9.77
C THR A 51 -12.57 1.24 8.84
N MET A 52 -11.26 1.26 9.01
CA MET A 52 -10.26 0.69 8.09
C MET A 52 -10.36 1.22 6.66
N LYS A 53 -11.07 2.33 6.42
CA LYS A 53 -11.10 2.99 5.10
C LYS A 53 -9.74 3.52 4.73
N VAL A 54 -9.35 3.31 3.48
CA VAL A 54 -8.10 3.84 2.93
C VAL A 54 -8.27 5.34 2.68
N LEU A 55 -7.50 6.13 3.42
CA LEU A 55 -7.49 7.59 3.33
C LEU A 55 -6.44 8.09 2.34
N GLY A 56 -5.37 7.34 2.13
CA GLY A 56 -4.32 7.70 1.18
C GLY A 56 -3.27 6.60 0.97
N ALA A 57 -2.50 6.76 -0.11
CA ALA A 57 -1.40 5.90 -0.47
C ALA A 57 -0.23 6.74 -1.02
N HIS A 58 0.98 6.29 -0.74
CA HIS A 58 2.22 6.95 -1.15
C HIS A 58 3.19 5.86 -1.59
N VAL A 59 3.70 5.98 -2.80
CA VAL A 59 4.55 4.96 -3.43
C VAL A 59 5.81 5.64 -3.95
N VAL A 60 6.95 5.09 -3.56
CA VAL A 60 8.26 5.39 -4.13
C VAL A 60 8.77 4.09 -4.72
N ALA A 61 8.71 3.94 -6.04
CA ALA A 61 9.07 2.72 -6.74
C ALA A 61 9.30 2.99 -8.23
N GLU A 62 9.83 1.99 -8.95
CA GLU A 62 9.64 1.93 -10.41
C GLU A 62 8.14 1.79 -10.72
N ASN A 63 7.65 2.48 -11.75
CA ASN A 63 6.24 2.50 -12.16
C ASN A 63 5.25 2.96 -11.08
N ALA A 64 5.69 3.77 -10.11
CA ALA A 64 4.83 4.31 -9.05
C ALA A 64 3.57 5.02 -9.60
N GLY A 65 3.71 5.74 -10.72
CA GLY A 65 2.60 6.44 -11.37
C GLY A 65 1.51 5.51 -11.94
N ASP A 66 1.86 4.30 -12.38
CA ASP A 66 0.87 3.32 -12.84
C ASP A 66 0.20 2.63 -11.64
N VAL A 67 1.00 2.29 -10.63
CA VAL A 67 0.52 1.60 -9.42
C VAL A 67 -0.45 2.46 -8.61
N ILE A 68 -0.21 3.78 -8.53
CA ILE A 68 -1.06 4.68 -7.74
C ILE A 68 -2.50 4.77 -8.29
N TYR A 69 -2.73 4.42 -9.55
CA TYR A 69 -4.05 4.45 -10.14
C TYR A 69 -5.01 3.46 -9.44
N ALA A 70 -4.52 2.27 -9.06
CA ALA A 70 -5.30 1.32 -8.27
C ALA A 70 -5.65 1.88 -6.88
N ALA A 71 -4.68 2.52 -6.20
CA ALA A 71 -4.94 3.17 -4.91
C ALA A 71 -5.92 4.35 -5.04
N THR A 72 -5.94 5.03 -6.20
CA THR A 72 -6.89 6.12 -6.47
C THR A 72 -8.32 5.60 -6.48
N LEU A 73 -8.57 4.42 -7.06
CA LEU A 73 -9.88 3.79 -7.02
C LEU A 73 -10.28 3.41 -5.59
N ALA A 74 -9.34 2.88 -4.80
CA ALA A 74 -9.60 2.55 -3.41
C ALA A 74 -10.04 3.77 -2.59
N VAL A 75 -9.31 4.89 -2.71
CA VAL A 75 -9.67 6.15 -2.02
C VAL A 75 -10.99 6.71 -2.55
N LYS A 76 -11.18 6.73 -3.87
CA LYS A 76 -12.39 7.29 -4.52
C LYS A 76 -13.67 6.56 -4.10
N PHE A 77 -13.63 5.23 -4.03
CA PHE A 77 -14.79 4.41 -3.67
C PHE A 77 -14.88 4.15 -2.16
N GLY A 78 -13.95 4.68 -1.37
CA GLY A 78 -13.94 4.51 0.09
C GLY A 78 -13.75 3.06 0.51
N LEU A 79 -12.95 2.30 -0.25
CA LEU A 79 -12.61 0.92 0.06
C LEU A 79 -11.82 0.84 1.36
N THR A 80 -11.95 -0.30 2.03
CA THR A 80 -11.22 -0.65 3.25
C THR A 80 -9.89 -1.31 2.93
N VAL A 81 -9.01 -1.38 3.93
CA VAL A 81 -7.77 -2.17 3.87
C VAL A 81 -8.09 -3.64 3.57
N ASP A 82 -9.19 -4.18 4.11
CA ASP A 82 -9.60 -5.56 3.89
C ASP A 82 -10.04 -5.82 2.44
N ASP A 83 -10.75 -4.88 1.81
CA ASP A 83 -11.07 -4.96 0.38
C ASP A 83 -9.81 -5.12 -0.49
N ILE A 84 -8.72 -4.41 -0.15
CA ILE A 84 -7.43 -4.54 -0.84
C ILE A 84 -6.77 -5.89 -0.55
N ARG A 85 -6.80 -6.37 0.69
CA ARG A 85 -6.21 -7.66 1.09
C ARG A 85 -6.88 -8.84 0.39
N GLU A 86 -8.21 -8.82 0.32
CA GLU A 86 -9.02 -9.88 -0.26
C GLU A 86 -8.99 -9.86 -1.79
N THR A 87 -8.65 -8.72 -2.39
CA THR A 87 -8.46 -8.62 -3.84
C THR A 87 -7.24 -9.42 -4.30
N LEU A 88 -7.39 -10.14 -5.42
CA LEU A 88 -6.28 -10.83 -6.09
C LEU A 88 -5.35 -9.80 -6.73
N ALA A 89 -4.06 -9.87 -6.40
CA ALA A 89 -3.03 -9.11 -7.07
C ALA A 89 -2.19 -10.04 -7.95
N PRO A 90 -1.89 -9.67 -9.21
CA PRO A 90 -0.99 -10.46 -10.03
C PRO A 90 0.41 -10.49 -9.42
N TYR A 91 0.93 -11.70 -9.18
CA TYR A 91 2.27 -11.92 -8.64
C TYR A 91 3.36 -11.32 -9.56
N LEU A 92 4.44 -10.81 -8.97
CA LEU A 92 5.54 -10.12 -9.68
C LEU A 92 5.07 -8.86 -10.44
N THR A 93 4.13 -8.12 -9.88
CA THR A 93 3.81 -6.75 -10.33
C THR A 93 4.14 -5.75 -9.23
N MET A 94 4.43 -4.50 -9.58
CA MET A 94 4.56 -3.47 -8.53
C MET A 94 3.22 -3.19 -7.84
N ALA A 95 2.10 -3.43 -8.52
CA ALA A 95 0.75 -3.31 -7.95
C ALA A 95 0.52 -4.31 -6.79
N GLU A 96 1.16 -5.48 -6.80
CA GLU A 96 1.16 -6.42 -5.68
C GLU A 96 1.66 -5.77 -4.37
N GLY A 97 2.55 -4.77 -4.46
CA GLY A 97 3.00 -4.00 -3.31
C GLY A 97 1.86 -3.32 -2.52
N LEU A 98 0.75 -2.96 -3.18
CA LEU A 98 -0.44 -2.43 -2.48
C LEU A 98 -1.12 -3.49 -1.62
N LYS A 99 -1.24 -4.73 -2.10
CA LYS A 99 -1.78 -5.86 -1.33
C LYS A 99 -0.87 -6.21 -0.16
N LEU A 100 0.43 -6.32 -0.41
CA LEU A 100 1.41 -6.62 0.64
C LEU A 100 1.41 -5.53 1.72
N ALA A 101 1.37 -4.26 1.34
CA ALA A 101 1.28 -3.15 2.28
C ALA A 101 -0.05 -3.16 3.05
N ALA A 102 -1.14 -3.64 2.46
CA ALA A 102 -2.40 -3.83 3.18
C ALA A 102 -2.27 -4.94 4.24
N LEU A 103 -1.60 -6.06 3.93
CA LEU A 103 -1.41 -7.16 4.88
C LEU A 103 -0.58 -6.75 6.11
N THR A 104 0.40 -5.87 5.95
CA THR A 104 1.29 -5.43 7.04
C THR A 104 0.65 -4.52 8.09
N PHE A 105 -0.63 -4.14 7.92
CA PHE A 105 -1.38 -3.50 9.00
C PHE A 105 -1.59 -4.43 10.21
N ASP A 106 -1.63 -5.76 10.01
CA ASP A 106 -1.87 -6.73 11.09
C ASP A 106 -0.91 -7.93 11.09
N LYS A 107 -0.22 -8.20 9.97
CA LYS A 107 0.67 -9.36 9.82
C LYS A 107 2.13 -8.93 9.70
N ASP A 108 3.03 -9.78 10.19
CA ASP A 108 4.48 -9.63 9.98
C ASP A 108 4.86 -10.17 8.60
N ILE A 109 5.32 -9.28 7.72
CA ILE A 109 5.67 -9.60 6.32
C ILE A 109 6.70 -10.72 6.21
N SER A 110 7.64 -10.82 7.16
CA SER A 110 8.70 -11.83 7.15
C SER A 110 8.18 -13.26 7.35
N LYS A 111 6.93 -13.39 7.80
CA LYS A 111 6.25 -14.66 8.07
C LYS A 111 5.18 -15.00 7.03
N LEU A 112 5.01 -14.16 6.01
CA LEU A 112 4.05 -14.39 4.93
C LEU A 112 4.64 -15.34 3.89
N SER A 113 3.80 -16.25 3.38
CA SER A 113 4.14 -17.03 2.20
C SER A 113 4.11 -16.15 0.94
N CYS A 114 4.73 -16.64 -0.14
CA CYS A 114 4.97 -15.91 -1.39
C CYS A 114 3.74 -15.22 -2.02
N CYS A 115 2.54 -15.69 -1.71
CA CYS A 115 1.26 -15.12 -2.20
C CYS A 115 0.22 -14.99 -1.08
N ALA A 116 0.64 -14.77 0.17
CA ALA A 116 -0.28 -14.77 1.30
C ALA A 116 -1.45 -13.80 1.12
N GLY A 117 -2.66 -14.30 1.40
CA GLY A 117 -3.86 -13.51 1.71
C GLY A 117 -4.02 -13.35 3.22
#